data_AF-S7J854-F1
#
_entry.id   AF-S7J854-F1
#
_cell.length_a   1.000
_cell.length_b   1.000
_cell.length_c   1.000
_cell.angle_alpha   90.00
_cell.angle_beta   90.00
_cell.angle_gamma   90.00
#
_symmetry.space_group_name_H-M   'P 1'
#
loop_
_entity.id
_entity.type
_entity.pdbx_description
1 polymer ?
#
loop_
_entity_poly.entity_id
_entity_poly.type
_entity_poly.pdbx_seq_one_letter_code
_entity_poly.pdbx_strand_id
1 'polypeptide(L)'
;MTKRLCKLNRRDITSSLGEIHRLVAQPAFMCRSCARSSADKNALCKPEALPKMKSKGNAKLALNVGSSRSKSAEKAALKLAKKTLKKQKKYQKKLAKVLKQQQKMMKKQQALQAKFNALNPSVVLPEAGIMAQMH
;
A
#
# COMPACT_ATOMS: atom_id res chain seq x y z
N MET A 1 25.23 -28.09 24.40
CA MET A 1 24.74 -26.87 25.10
C MET A 1 24.50 -25.79 24.06
N THR A 2 23.24 -25.58 23.66
CA THR A 2 22.90 -24.52 22.69
C THR A 2 23.13 -23.16 23.31
N LYS A 3 23.97 -22.33 22.68
CA LYS A 3 24.24 -20.97 23.17
C LYS A 3 22.95 -20.14 23.09
N ARG A 4 22.65 -19.37 24.15
CA ARG A 4 21.51 -18.45 24.17
C ARG A 4 21.64 -17.41 23.05
N LEU A 5 20.51 -17.01 22.46
CA LEU A 5 20.45 -15.99 21.42
C LEU A 5 21.14 -14.69 21.87
N CYS A 6 20.99 -14.27 23.13
CA CYS A 6 21.64 -13.07 23.66
C CYS A 6 23.18 -13.10 23.70
N LYS A 7 23.79 -14.29 23.60
CA LYS A 7 25.25 -14.48 23.72
C LYS A 7 25.92 -14.84 22.39
N LEU A 8 25.19 -14.79 21.27
CA LEU A 8 25.79 -15.08 19.96
C LEU A 8 26.66 -13.90 19.49
N ASN A 9 27.90 -14.23 19.12
CA ASN A 9 28.84 -13.31 18.50
C ASN A 9 28.60 -13.21 16.99
N ARG A 10 29.22 -12.23 16.31
CA ARG A 10 29.04 -12.01 14.86
C ARG A 10 29.26 -13.27 14.01
N ARG A 11 30.29 -14.06 14.35
CA ARG A 11 30.59 -15.33 13.65
C ARG A 11 29.49 -16.36 13.86
N ASP A 12 29.05 -16.56 15.11
CA ASP A 12 27.96 -17.48 15.43
C ASP A 12 26.66 -17.07 14.71
N ILE A 13 26.38 -15.75 14.61
CA ILE A 13 25.21 -15.23 13.90
C ILE A 13 25.24 -15.64 12.42
N THR A 14 26.38 -15.44 11.74
CA THR A 14 26.53 -15.81 10.33
C THR A 14 26.40 -17.32 10.12
N SER A 15 26.96 -18.13 11.02
CA SER A 15 26.92 -19.59 10.93
C SER A 15 25.54 -20.20 11.20
N SER A 16 24.68 -19.53 11.98
CA SER A 16 23.37 -20.06 12.41
C SER A 16 22.19 -19.17 12.03
N LEU A 17 22.23 -18.51 10.86
CA LEU A 17 21.17 -17.60 10.41
C LEU A 17 19.78 -18.26 10.31
N GLY A 18 19.71 -19.50 9.84
CA GLY A 18 18.44 -20.21 9.68
C GLY A 18 17.72 -20.46 11.01
N GLU A 19 18.47 -20.86 12.03
CA GLU A 19 17.94 -21.08 13.38
C GLU A 19 17.53 -19.76 14.04
N ILE A 20 18.35 -18.72 13.87
CA ILE A 20 18.01 -17.37 14.36
C ILE A 20 16.71 -16.90 13.70
N HIS A 21 16.54 -17.08 12.39
CA HIS A 21 15.33 -16.70 11.68
C HIS A 21 14.08 -17.36 12.27
N ARG A 22 14.14 -18.67 12.56
CA ARG A 22 13.03 -19.40 13.19
C ARG A 22 12.68 -18.81 14.56
N LEU A 23 13.69 -18.56 15.38
CA LEU A 23 13.51 -18.01 16.73
C LEU A 23 12.93 -16.59 16.72
N VAL A 24 13.26 -15.76 15.72
CA VAL A 24 12.81 -14.35 15.65
C VAL A 24 11.55 -14.14 14.81
N ALA A 25 11.12 -15.13 14.02
CA ALA A 25 9.97 -14.99 13.10
C ALA A 25 8.64 -14.73 13.83
N GLN A 26 8.46 -15.32 15.02
CA GLN A 26 7.26 -15.13 15.84
C GLN A 26 7.64 -14.89 17.30
N PRO A 27 8.13 -13.68 17.65
CA PRO A 27 8.64 -13.42 18.98
C PRO A 27 7.51 -13.30 20.00
N ALA A 28 7.59 -14.08 21.07
CA ALA A 28 6.70 -13.98 22.22
C ALA A 28 7.37 -13.24 23.40
N PHE A 29 8.69 -13.13 23.39
CA PHE A 29 9.49 -12.52 24.44
C PHE A 29 10.52 -11.56 23.87
N MET A 30 10.84 -10.51 24.63
CA MET A 30 11.92 -9.56 24.37
C MET A 30 12.87 -9.52 25.55
N CYS A 31 14.17 -9.41 25.29
CA CYS A 31 15.16 -9.31 26.36
C CYS A 31 15.31 -7.87 26.86
N ARG A 32 15.13 -7.65 28.16
CA ARG A 32 15.25 -6.31 28.79
C ARG A 32 16.65 -5.68 28.68
N SER A 33 17.71 -6.48 28.62
CA SER A 33 19.08 -5.96 28.64
C SER A 33 19.71 -5.72 27.27
N CYS A 34 19.31 -6.46 26.25
CA CYS A 34 19.95 -6.39 24.92
C CYS A 34 18.94 -6.28 23.76
N ALA A 35 17.65 -6.12 24.06
CA ALA A 35 16.57 -5.92 23.11
C ALA A 35 16.39 -7.03 22.04
N ARG A 36 17.07 -8.18 22.15
CA ARG A 36 16.81 -9.33 21.27
C ARG A 36 15.46 -9.96 21.59
N SER A 37 14.75 -10.39 20.55
CA SER A 37 13.42 -11.00 20.66
C SER A 37 13.45 -12.46 20.23
N SER A 38 12.64 -13.30 20.85
CA SER A 38 12.54 -14.72 20.49
C SER A 38 11.16 -15.28 20.82
N ALA A 39 10.74 -16.32 20.08
CA ALA A 39 9.61 -17.17 20.43
C ALA A 39 9.81 -17.84 21.80
N ASP A 40 11.06 -18.19 22.13
CA ASP A 40 11.39 -18.99 23.31
C ASP A 40 12.01 -18.15 24.43
N LYS A 41 11.48 -18.34 25.65
CA LYS A 41 11.98 -17.69 26.87
C LYS A 41 13.44 -18.07 27.16
N ASN A 42 13.82 -19.31 26.88
CA ASN A 42 15.14 -19.88 27.21
C ASN A 42 16.26 -19.38 26.28
N ALA A 43 15.91 -18.84 25.12
CA ALA A 43 16.85 -18.24 24.19
C ALA A 43 17.39 -16.88 24.70
N LEU A 44 16.72 -16.27 25.70
CA LEU A 44 17.01 -14.92 26.18
C LEU A 44 17.64 -14.93 27.59
N CYS A 45 18.45 -13.91 27.90
CA CYS A 45 19.07 -13.81 29.24
C CYS A 45 18.17 -13.14 30.29
N LYS A 46 17.35 -12.16 29.87
CA LYS A 46 16.36 -11.47 30.73
C LYS A 46 15.02 -11.33 29.98
N PRO A 47 14.28 -12.43 29.81
CA PRO A 47 13.05 -12.43 29.00
C PRO A 47 11.92 -11.67 29.69
N GLU A 48 11.25 -10.83 28.92
CA GLU A 48 9.99 -10.17 29.26
C GLU A 48 8.96 -10.52 28.19
N ALA A 49 7.74 -10.85 28.62
CA ALA A 49 6.68 -11.26 27.69
C ALA A 49 6.19 -10.04 26.90
N LEU A 50 6.12 -10.19 25.57
CA LEU A 50 5.52 -9.18 24.72
C LEU A 50 3.99 -9.20 24.91
N PRO A 51 3.33 -8.03 24.91
CA PRO A 51 1.88 -7.98 25.01
C PRO A 51 1.26 -8.68 23.81
N LYS A 52 0.57 -9.80 24.04
CA LYS A 52 -0.17 -10.53 23.01
C LYS A 52 -1.37 -9.68 22.61
N MET A 53 -1.25 -8.91 21.53
CA MET A 53 -2.42 -8.29 20.91
C MET A 53 -3.34 -9.43 20.46
N LYS A 54 -4.53 -9.55 21.06
CA LYS A 54 -5.55 -10.50 20.62
C LYS A 54 -5.99 -10.14 19.20
N SER A 55 -5.29 -10.64 18.19
CA SER A 55 -5.66 -10.50 16.79
C SER A 55 -6.86 -11.41 16.51
N LYS A 56 -8.07 -10.88 16.70
CA LYS A 56 -9.24 -11.43 16.01
C LYS A 56 -8.93 -11.35 14.50
N GLY A 57 -8.93 -12.48 13.83
CA GLY A 57 -8.52 -12.61 12.43
C GLY A 57 -9.27 -11.67 11.50
N ASN A 58 -8.55 -10.68 10.96
CA ASN A 58 -8.57 -10.26 9.55
C ASN A 58 -7.65 -9.04 9.43
N ALA A 59 -6.42 -9.28 8.95
CA ALA A 59 -5.42 -8.24 8.78
C ALA A 59 -5.71 -7.39 7.54
N LYS A 60 -6.59 -6.38 7.68
CA LYS A 60 -6.37 -5.13 6.95
C LYS A 60 -5.39 -4.30 7.76
N LEU A 61 -4.22 -4.02 7.18
CA LEU A 61 -3.16 -3.22 7.79
C LEU A 61 -3.72 -1.87 8.26
N ALA A 62 -3.73 -1.65 9.58
CA ALA A 62 -3.86 -0.34 10.18
C ALA A 62 -2.59 -0.09 11.00
N LEU A 63 -1.69 0.72 10.45
CA LEU A 63 -0.60 1.35 11.18
C LEU A 63 -1.21 2.23 12.28
N ASN A 64 -1.14 1.77 13.54
CA ASN A 64 -1.49 2.59 14.69
C ASN A 64 -0.21 2.92 15.46
N VAL A 65 0.50 3.96 15.03
CA VAL A 65 1.49 4.64 15.85
C VAL A 65 0.74 5.41 16.93
N GLY A 66 1.16 5.20 18.19
CA GLY A 66 0.48 5.58 19.42
C GLY A 66 -0.16 6.97 19.43
N SER A 67 -1.35 7.04 20.03
CA SER A 67 -2.13 8.27 20.12
C SER A 67 -2.38 8.63 21.59
N SER A 68 -1.36 9.20 22.22
CA SER A 68 -1.57 10.29 23.16
C SER A 68 -1.66 11.58 22.35
N ARG A 69 -2.82 11.89 21.77
CA ARG A 69 -3.03 13.14 20.99
C ARG A 69 -4.15 13.98 21.59
N SER A 70 -3.81 15.25 21.83
CA SER A 70 -4.69 16.28 22.38
C SER A 70 -5.90 16.52 21.47
N LYS A 71 -7.11 16.54 22.05
CA LYS A 71 -8.42 16.68 21.36
C LYS A 71 -8.53 17.90 20.40
N SER A 72 -7.68 18.91 20.56
CA SER A 72 -7.65 20.13 19.74
C SER A 72 -7.05 19.91 18.34
N ALA A 73 -6.00 19.10 18.23
CA ALA A 73 -5.31 18.84 16.96
C ALA A 73 -6.19 18.03 15.98
N GLU A 74 -7.01 17.13 16.50
CA GLU A 74 -7.89 16.26 15.71
C GLU A 74 -9.02 17.03 15.02
N LYS A 75 -9.60 18.03 15.70
CA LYS A 75 -10.67 18.87 15.14
C LYS A 75 -10.17 19.77 13.99
N ALA A 76 -8.92 20.23 14.07
CA ALA A 76 -8.29 20.99 12.99
C ALA A 76 -8.01 20.11 11.76
N ALA A 77 -7.45 18.91 11.97
CA ALA A 77 -7.20 17.94 10.90
C ALA A 77 -8.50 17.52 10.17
N LEU A 78 -9.59 17.29 10.90
CA LEU A 78 -10.88 16.92 10.31
C LEU A 78 -11.48 18.05 9.44
N LYS A 79 -11.33 19.31 9.86
CA LYS A 79 -11.80 20.47 9.06
C LYS A 79 -11.02 20.59 7.75
N LEU A 80 -9.70 20.41 7.79
CA LEU A 80 -8.85 20.44 6.59
C LEU A 80 -9.21 19.31 5.63
N ALA A 81 -9.34 18.08 6.14
CA ALA A 81 -9.76 16.92 5.36
C ALA A 81 -11.11 17.13 4.64
N LYS A 82 -12.12 17.67 5.35
CA LYS A 82 -13.44 17.98 4.74
C LYS A 82 -13.35 19.05 3.64
N LYS A 83 -12.50 20.08 3.80
CA LYS A 83 -12.28 21.11 2.78
C LYS A 83 -11.60 20.52 1.54
N THR A 84 -10.57 19.70 1.73
CA THR A 84 -9.86 19.02 0.64
C THR A 84 -10.78 18.09 -0.13
N LEU A 85 -11.62 17.31 0.56
CA LEU A 85 -12.61 16.43 -0.07
C LEU A 85 -13.62 17.21 -0.94
N LYS A 86 -14.11 18.36 -0.46
CA LYS A 86 -15.01 19.22 -1.24
C LYS A 86 -14.32 19.76 -2.51
N LYS A 87 -13.05 20.18 -2.42
CA LYS A 87 -12.26 20.63 -3.59
C LYS A 87 -12.07 19.49 -4.60
N GLN A 88 -11.69 18.30 -4.13
CA GLN A 88 -11.50 17.11 -4.97
C GLN A 88 -12.80 16.74 -5.72
N LYS A 89 -13.95 16.70 -5.03
CA LYS A 89 -15.25 16.42 -5.66
C LYS A 89 -15.62 17.45 -6.73
N LYS A 90 -15.34 18.73 -6.51
CA LYS A 90 -15.58 19.78 -7.52
C LYS A 90 -14.70 19.58 -8.76
N TYR A 91 -13.42 19.25 -8.56
CA TYR A 91 -12.49 18.96 -9.65
C TYR A 91 -12.93 17.74 -10.46
N GLN A 92 -13.31 16.64 -9.80
CA GLN A 92 -13.85 15.44 -10.46
C GLN A 92 -15.09 15.73 -11.31
N LYS A 93 -16.01 16.57 -10.82
CA LYS A 93 -17.18 16.99 -11.62
C LYS A 93 -16.79 17.79 -12.87
N LYS A 94 -15.73 18.61 -12.79
CA LYS A 94 -15.20 19.33 -13.98
C LYS A 94 -14.59 18.35 -14.99
N LEU A 95 -13.78 17.40 -14.52
CA LEU A 95 -13.21 16.34 -15.37
C LEU A 95 -14.30 15.54 -16.10
N ALA A 96 -15.36 15.13 -15.39
CA ALA A 96 -16.47 14.42 -16.00
C ALA A 96 -17.18 15.23 -17.11
N LYS A 97 -17.31 16.55 -16.94
CA LYS A 97 -17.87 17.43 -17.99
C LYS A 97 -16.98 17.49 -19.22
N VAL A 98 -15.66 17.59 -19.05
CA VAL A 98 -14.69 17.60 -20.16
C VAL A 98 -14.73 16.27 -20.91
N LEU A 99 -14.73 15.12 -20.21
CA LEU A 99 -14.84 13.80 -20.84
C LEU A 99 -16.13 13.66 -21.65
N LYS A 100 -17.27 14.14 -21.11
CA LYS A 100 -18.54 14.15 -21.85
C LYS A 100 -18.49 15.01 -23.11
N GLN A 101 -17.75 16.13 -23.08
CA GLN A 101 -17.55 16.97 -24.27
C GLN A 101 -16.65 16.27 -25.30
N GLN A 102 -15.54 15.66 -24.89
CA GLN A 102 -14.66 14.89 -25.79
C GLN A 102 -15.43 13.75 -26.47
N GLN A 103 -16.25 13.00 -25.72
CA GLN A 103 -17.10 11.95 -26.29
C GLN A 103 -18.11 12.49 -27.31
N LYS A 104 -18.73 13.64 -27.05
CA LYS A 104 -19.67 14.27 -28.01
C LYS A 104 -18.96 14.71 -29.28
N MET A 105 -17.77 15.32 -29.14
CA MET A 105 -16.93 15.72 -30.28
C MET A 105 -16.53 14.50 -31.11
N MET A 106 -16.05 13.43 -30.48
CA MET A 106 -15.70 12.17 -31.13
C MET A 106 -16.88 11.57 -31.91
N LYS A 107 -18.08 11.52 -31.30
CA LYS A 107 -19.27 11.00 -31.99
C LYS A 107 -19.66 11.84 -33.21
N LYS A 108 -19.52 13.17 -33.12
CA LYS A 108 -19.76 14.06 -34.28
C LYS A 108 -18.74 13.81 -35.38
N GLN A 109 -17.46 13.66 -35.03
CA GLN A 109 -16.40 13.34 -35.97
C GLN A 109 -16.67 11.99 -36.66
N GLN A 110 -17.01 10.95 -35.91
CA GLN A 110 -17.37 9.64 -36.45
C GLN A 110 -18.59 9.71 -37.40
N ALA A 111 -19.63 10.46 -37.02
CA ALA A 111 -20.80 10.63 -37.88
C ALA A 111 -20.47 11.39 -39.18
N LEU A 112 -19.61 12.41 -39.11
CA LEU A 112 -19.12 13.11 -40.31
C LEU A 112 -18.24 12.19 -41.18
N GLN A 113 -17.36 11.41 -40.56
CA GLN A 113 -16.52 10.43 -41.27
C GLN A 113 -17.38 9.38 -41.97
N ALA A 114 -18.42 8.86 -41.31
CA ALA A 114 -19.34 7.90 -41.92
C ALA A 114 -20.09 8.49 -43.13
N LYS A 115 -20.54 9.76 -43.04
CA LYS A 115 -21.16 10.46 -44.16
C LYS A 115 -20.17 10.71 -45.30
N PHE A 116 -18.94 11.10 -44.98
CA PHE A 116 -17.87 11.28 -45.97
C PHE A 116 -17.58 9.96 -46.69
N ASN A 117 -17.41 8.86 -45.97
CA ASN A 117 -17.19 7.53 -46.53
C ASN A 117 -18.37 7.06 -47.40
N ALA A 118 -19.62 7.36 -47.00
CA ALA A 118 -20.79 7.01 -47.80
C ALA A 118 -20.86 7.77 -49.13
N LEU A 119 -20.41 9.03 -49.15
CA LEU A 119 -20.34 9.86 -50.37
C LEU A 119 -19.10 9.54 -51.22
N ASN A 120 -18.06 8.98 -50.61
CA ASN A 120 -16.80 8.68 -51.29
C ASN A 120 -16.27 7.29 -50.86
N PRO A 121 -16.88 6.20 -51.34
CA PRO A 121 -16.60 4.83 -50.89
C PRO A 121 -15.19 4.33 -51.27
N SER A 122 -14.42 5.09 -52.05
CA SER A 122 -13.08 4.72 -52.53
C SER A 122 -11.96 4.96 -51.49
N VAL A 123 -12.22 5.67 -50.39
CA VAL A 123 -11.20 5.95 -49.36
C VAL A 123 -11.43 5.08 -48.12
N VAL A 124 -11.27 3.77 -48.26
CA VAL A 124 -11.06 2.89 -47.09
C VAL A 124 -9.56 2.64 -46.97
N LEU A 125 -8.85 3.59 -46.36
CA LEU A 125 -7.55 3.30 -45.76
C LEU A 125 -7.80 2.70 -44.38
N PRO A 126 -7.36 1.46 -44.11
CA PRO A 126 -7.43 0.91 -42.77
C PRO A 126 -6.33 1.54 -41.93
N GLU A 127 -6.64 2.58 -41.13
CA GLU A 127 -5.82 2.93 -39.96
C GLU A 127 -6.11 1.94 -38.81
N ALA A 128 -5.82 0.67 -39.08
CA ALA A 128 -5.65 -0.34 -38.05
C ALA A 128 -4.16 -0.67 -37.99
N GLY A 129 -3.42 0.00 -37.10
CA GLY A 129 -2.09 -0.50 -36.76
C GLY A 129 -1.06 0.49 -36.27
N ILE A 130 -1.33 1.31 -35.25
CA ILE A 130 -0.22 1.85 -34.42
C ILE A 130 -0.64 2.06 -32.96
N MET A 131 -1.05 1.00 -32.25
CA MET A 131 -0.95 0.93 -30.77
C MET A 131 -0.97 -0.52 -30.28
N ALA A 132 -0.19 -1.39 -30.93
CA ALA A 132 0.11 -2.73 -30.45
C ALA A 132 1.62 -2.89 -30.32
N GLN A 133 2.24 -2.13 -29.41
CA GLN A 133 3.56 -2.44 -28.85
C GLN A 133 3.86 -1.48 -27.68
N MET A 134 3.41 -1.87 -26.49
CA MET A 134 4.08 -1.56 -25.23
C MET A 134 3.86 -2.76 -24.30
N HIS A 135 4.81 -3.70 -24.34
CA HIS A 135 5.11 -4.58 -23.22
C HIS A 135 6.10 -3.88 -22.31
#